data_AF-A0A3D2Z952-F1
#
_entry.id   AF-A0A3D2Z952-F1
#
_cell.length_a   1.000
_cell.length_b   1.000
_cell.length_c   1.000
_cell.angle_alpha   90.00
_cell.angle_beta   90.00
_cell.angle_gamma   90.00
#
_symmetry.space_group_name_H-M   'P 1'
#
loop_
_entity.id
_entity.type
_entity.pdbx_description
1 polymer ?
#
loop_
_entity_poly.entity_id
_entity_poly.type
_entity_poly.pdbx_seq_one_letter_code
_entity_poly.pdbx_strand_id
1 'polypeptide(L)' 'MIIRDSADFGLGPQSHPWWVDHPLGCTLRLANGVLRHLLAYRVLGNHEAVYDAAPAPQTGCYVEEVFSVNEPLGIWRF' A
#
# COMPACT_ATOMS: atom_id res chain seq x y z
N MET A 1 12.46 -6.28 -6.02
CA MET A 1 11.16 -5.59 -5.93
C MET A 1 10.23 -6.54 -5.22
N ILE A 2 9.79 -6.19 -4.01
CA ILE A 2 8.72 -6.94 -3.34
C ILE A 2 7.43 -6.45 -3.99
N ILE A 3 6.74 -7.33 -4.71
CA ILE A 3 5.39 -7.06 -5.21
C ILE A 3 4.46 -7.64 -4.16
N ARG A 4 3.63 -6.79 -3.55
CA ARG A 4 2.58 -7.26 -2.64
C ARG A 4 1.32 -7.54 -3.45
N ASP A 5 0.68 -8.66 -3.19
CA ASP A 5 -0.61 -9.00 -3.80
C ASP A 5 -1.72 -8.80 -2.77
N SER A 6 -2.87 -8.33 -3.22
CA SER A 6 -4.12 -8.34 -2.47
C SER A 6 -4.44 -9.69 -1.81
N ALA A 7 -3.95 -10.80 -2.36
CA ALA A 7 -4.08 -12.14 -1.80
C ALA A 7 -3.43 -12.31 -0.41
N ASP A 8 -2.46 -11.47 -0.03
CA ASP A 8 -1.78 -11.52 1.28
C ASP A 8 -2.72 -11.18 2.44
N PHE A 9 -3.85 -10.52 2.16
CA PHE A 9 -4.90 -10.21 3.15
C PHE A 9 -5.90 -11.37 3.34
N GLY A 10 -5.64 -12.52 2.69
CA GLY A 10 -6.52 -13.69 2.68
C GLY A 10 -7.69 -13.53 1.72
N LEU A 11 -8.68 -14.41 1.83
CA LEU A 11 -9.93 -14.26 1.07
C LEU A 11 -10.63 -12.97 1.50
N GLY A 12 -10.98 -12.14 0.52
CA GLY A 12 -11.74 -10.94 0.82
C GLY A 12 -13.17 -11.24 1.27
N PRO A 13 -13.86 -10.22 1.82
CA PRO A 13 -15.18 -10.39 2.39
C PRO A 13 -16.15 -10.92 1.35
N GLN A 14 -16.97 -11.90 1.75
CA GLN A 14 -17.96 -12.54 0.87
C GLN A 14 -17.33 -13.12 -0.41
N SER A 15 -16.09 -13.62 -0.32
CA SER A 15 -15.33 -14.24 -1.44
C SER A 15 -15.03 -13.29 -2.62
N HIS A 16 -15.16 -11.99 -2.44
CA HIS A 16 -14.70 -10.99 -3.42
C HIS A 16 -13.22 -10.64 -3.20
N PRO A 17 -12.47 -10.25 -4.24
CA PRO A 17 -11.09 -9.77 -4.06
C PRO A 17 -11.03 -8.51 -3.19
N TRP A 18 -9.89 -8.32 -2.49
CA TRP A 18 -9.60 -7.06 -1.82
C TRP A 18 -9.37 -5.95 -2.84
N TRP A 19 -9.84 -4.74 -2.51
CA TRP A 19 -9.45 -3.53 -3.20
C TRP A 19 -8.28 -2.90 -2.49
N VAL A 20 -7.23 -2.60 -3.24
CA VAL A 20 -6.05 -1.88 -2.78
C VAL A 20 -5.99 -0.57 -3.54
N ASP A 21 -6.33 0.53 -2.89
CA ASP A 21 -6.50 1.83 -3.55
C ASP A 21 -5.77 2.98 -2.84
N HIS A 22 -5.72 4.12 -3.54
CA HIS A 22 -5.03 5.35 -3.14
C HIS A 22 -3.57 5.16 -2.69
N PRO A 23 -2.71 4.49 -3.49
CA PRO A 23 -1.30 4.38 -3.14
C PRO A 23 -0.63 5.76 -3.10
N LEU A 24 0.09 6.04 -2.02
CA LEU A 24 0.87 7.25 -1.83
C LEU A 24 2.31 6.87 -1.46
N GLY A 25 3.24 7.24 -2.33
CA GLY A 25 4.67 7.12 -2.08
C GLY A 25 5.22 8.37 -1.41
N CYS A 26 6.06 8.22 -0.39
CA CYS A 26 6.72 9.33 0.29
C CYS A 26 8.18 8.99 0.64
N THR A 27 9.10 9.86 0.26
CA THR A 27 10.50 9.77 0.72
C THR A 27 10.68 10.62 1.98
N LEU A 28 11.10 9.98 3.06
CA LEU A 28 11.36 10.62 4.36
C LEU A 28 12.86 10.62 4.67
N ARG A 29 13.31 11.67 5.35
CA ARG A 29 14.63 11.71 5.98
C ARG A 29 14.46 11.49 7.47
N LEU A 30 15.00 10.39 7.99
CA LEU A 30 14.97 10.07 9.41
C LEU A 30 15.96 10.96 10.18
N ALA A 31 15.82 11.01 11.51
CA ALA A 31 16.67 11.83 12.39
C ALA A 31 18.17 11.50 12.26
N ASN A 32 18.51 10.26 11.90
CA ASN A 32 19.89 9.84 11.63
C ASN A 32 20.41 10.21 10.22
N GLY A 33 19.66 11.00 9.46
CA GLY A 33 20.03 11.46 8.12
C GLY A 33 19.75 10.47 6.99
N VAL A 34 19.29 9.25 7.31
CA VAL A 34 19.02 8.20 6.32
C VAL A 34 17.70 8.45 5.60
N LEU A 35 17.69 8.28 4.28
CA LEU A 35 16.47 8.34 3.47
C LEU A 35 15.77 6.99 3.45
N ARG A 36 14.46 6.99 3.74
CA ARG A 36 13.54 5.85 3.56
C ARG A 36 12.44 6.21 2.60
N HIS A 37 11.92 5.22 1.88
CA HIS A 37 10.74 5.39 1.05
C HIS A 37 9.59 4.59 1.64
N LEU A 38 8.47 5.24 1.88
CA LEU A 38 7.26 4.62 2.39
C LEU A 38 6.22 4.55 1.29
N LEU A 39 5.45 3.46 1.28
CA LEU A 39 4.21 3.33 0.53
C LEU A 39 3.07 3.22 1.54
N ALA A 40 2.13 4.16 1.47
CA ALA A 40 0.85 4.07 2.16
C ALA A 40 -0.24 3.67 1.17
N TYR A 41 -1.18 2.83 1.58
CA TYR A 41 -2.33 2.43 0.77
C TYR A 41 -3.48 2.00 1.67
N ARG A 42 -4.68 1.95 1.10
CA ARG A 42 -5.87 1.49 1.80
C ARG A 42 -6.29 0.13 1.27
N VAL A 43 -6.69 -0.76 2.19
CA VAL A 43 -7.29 -2.06 1.90
C VAL A 43 -8.72 -2.03 2.38
N LEU A 44 -9.64 -2.51 1.54
CA LEU A 44 -11.05 -2.69 1.88
C LEU A 44 -11.71 -3.78 1.03
N GLY A 45 -12.80 -4.36 1.52
CA GLY A 45 -13.66 -5.22 0.71
C GLY A 45 -14.43 -4.42 -0.34
N ASN A 46 -14.67 -5.00 -1.53
CA ASN A 46 -15.47 -4.36 -2.58
C ASN A 46 -16.86 -3.90 -2.09
N HIS A 47 -17.50 -4.69 -1.22
CA HIS A 47 -18.83 -4.36 -0.69
C HIS A 47 -18.84 -3.13 0.23
N GLU A 48 -17.72 -2.84 0.90
CA GLU A 48 -17.58 -1.63 1.72
C GLU A 48 -17.57 -0.39 0.81
N ALA A 49 -16.87 -0.46 -0.33
CA ALA A 49 -16.80 0.64 -1.29
C ALA A 49 -18.11 0.89 -2.03
N VAL A 50 -18.85 -0.17 -2.37
CA VAL A 50 -20.00 -0.10 -3.28
C VAL A 50 -21.34 -0.06 -2.53
N TYR A 51 -21.44 -0.71 -1.38
CA TYR A 51 -22.72 -0.95 -0.70
C TYR A 51 -22.75 -0.48 0.77
N ASP A 52 -21.78 0.32 1.22
CA ASP A 52 -21.68 0.83 2.60
C ASP A 52 -21.73 -0.29 3.66
N ALA A 53 -21.16 -1.45 3.32
CA ALA A 53 -21.06 -2.57 4.24
C ALA A 53 -20.11 -2.27 5.41
N ALA A 54 -20.34 -2.95 6.53
CA ALA A 54 -19.43 -2.86 7.68
C ALA A 54 -18.01 -3.33 7.29
N PRO A 55 -16.96 -2.66 7.80
CA PRO A 55 -15.58 -2.98 7.45
C PRO A 55 -15.18 -4.36 7.96
N ALA A 56 -14.48 -5.11 7.12
CA ALA A 56 -13.86 -6.37 7.54
C ALA A 56 -12.67 -6.13 8.49
N PRO A 57 -12.25 -7.14 9.28
CA PRO A 57 -11.14 -6.98 10.22
C PRO A 57 -9.80 -6.54 9.58
N GLN A 58 -9.59 -6.86 8.30
CA GLN A 58 -8.41 -6.49 7.52
C GLN A 58 -8.56 -5.15 6.79
N THR A 59 -9.71 -4.48 6.87
CA THR A 59 -9.87 -3.14 6.30
C THR A 59 -9.04 -2.14 7.08
N GLY A 60 -8.30 -1.29 6.36
CA GLY A 60 -7.49 -0.26 7.02
C GLY A 60 -6.53 0.50 6.10
N CYS A 61 -5.78 1.40 6.73
CA CYS A 61 -4.65 2.09 6.12
C CYS A 61 -3.36 1.36 6.50
N TYR A 62 -2.63 0.90 5.48
CA TYR A 62 -1.39 0.17 5.63
C TYR A 62 -0.24 1.06 5.18
N VAL A 63 0.89 0.95 5.87
CA VAL A 63 2.12 1.66 5.55
C VAL A 63 3.26 0.65 5.57
N GLU A 64 4.08 0.67 4.53
CA GLU A 64 5.25 -0.18 4.42
C GLU A 64 6.47 0.60 3.93
N GLU A 65 7.65 0.15 4.34
CA GLU A 65 8.92 0.64 3.79
C GLU A 65 9.23 -0.11 2.49
N VAL A 66 9.51 0.64 1.43
CA VAL A 66 9.86 0.10 0.12
C VAL A 66 11.36 0.24 -0.09
N PHE A 67 11.99 -0.89 -0.42
CA PHE A 67 13.41 -0.95 -0.74
C PHE A 67 13.61 -1.09 -2.25
N SER A 68 14.29 -0.11 -2.83
CA SER A 68 14.83 -0.21 -4.18
C SER A 68 16.12 -1.04 -4.14
N VAL A 69 16.19 -2.08 -4.98
CA VAL A 69 17.38 -2.94 -5.10
C VAL A 69 18.36 -2.47 -6.18
N ASN A 70 17.95 -1.49 -6.98
CA ASN A 70 18.74 -0.93 -8.07
C ASN A 70 19.37 0.40 -7.65
N GLU A 71 20.42 0.81 -8.36
CA GLU A 71 21.00 2.14 -8.17
C GLU A 71 19.93 3.24 -8.36
N PRO A 72 19.90 4.26 -7.47
CA PRO A 72 19.00 5.39 -7.62
C PRO A 72 19.21 6.08 -8.97
N LEU A 73 18.14 6.15 -9.77
CA LEU A 73 18.14 6.99 -10.96
C LEU A 73 17.88 8.45 -10.55
N GLY A 74 18.59 9.39 -11.16
CA GLY A 74 18.39 10.81 -10.92
C GLY A 74 16.96 11.27 -11.23
N ILE A 75 16.55 12.39 -10.63
CA ILE A 75 15.23 13.00 -10.86
C ILE A 75 15.01 13.24 -12.36
N TRP A 76 13.81 12.90 -12.85
CA TRP A 76 13.37 13.18 -14.21
C TRP A 76 13.60 14.66 -14.55
N ARG A 77 14.37 14.90 -15.61
CA ARG A 77 14.52 16.23 -16.23
C ARG A 77 13.55 16.28 -17.41
N PHE A 78 12.50 17.10 -17.29
CA PHE A 78 11.59 17.43 -18.39
C PHE A 78 12.13 18.61 -19.19
#